data_AF-A0A6A3CLJ1-F1
#
_entry.id   AF-A0A6A3CLJ1-F1
#
_cell.length_a   1.000
_cell.length_b   1.000
_cell.length_c   1.000
_cell.angle_alpha   90.00
_cell.angle_beta   90.00
_cell.angle_gamma   90.00
#
_symmetry.space_group_name_H-M   'P 1'
#
loop_
_entity.id
_entity.type
_entity.pdbx_description
1 polymer ?
#
loop_
_entity_poly.entity_id
_entity_poly.type
_entity_poly.pdbx_seq_one_letter_code
_entity_poly.pdbx_strand_id
1 'polypeptide(L)'
;MNNVQLQHRVVISFRALPLLGQKLRSLSSPPSAMATLTPPPTAVHIDLWPILSESKRIINAHSRHFLALSVLFLLPLSFSFSAYPFIDKLFSQSSPPSIESHFSFLYNPFQLQKPPIFPIKYIFTLLYSLFVFIFSLLATGSITCSVFHGFYGRPVKFVSAIKSSFTTFFPLLSTCLVTELILSGILVILGLIFLGLLKLTQVLGFQVNYSSTYFLSLCLFFLITFMFIVLYLQVKWAFAYVVVVVESSWGLEPLKRSKNLVRGLKRVAFSILLFFGFFSGILTWVSAAGWGNVASDKWKNWAFILHIVLTSALFMSLMLSYLAASTVFYMYSKAIHGELAWEIAEEFAREYVSLPFDDEKVPHVVSVVNG
;
A
#
# COMPACT_ATOMS: atom_id res chain seq x y z
N MET A 1 -7.53 -14.61 37.60
CA MET A 1 -7.22 -15.06 36.22
C MET A 1 -5.73 -14.87 36.01
N ASN A 2 -5.00 -15.98 35.91
CA ASN A 2 -3.64 -16.15 36.45
C ASN A 2 -2.52 -15.64 35.52
N ASN A 3 -1.50 -15.05 36.15
CA ASN A 3 -0.22 -14.56 35.59
C ASN A 3 0.55 -15.57 34.73
N VAL A 4 0.20 -16.86 34.79
CA VAL A 4 0.84 -17.94 34.02
C VAL A 4 0.42 -17.93 32.54
N GLN A 5 -0.77 -17.42 32.20
CA GLN A 5 -1.21 -17.26 30.80
C GLN A 5 -0.55 -16.06 30.09
N LEU A 6 -0.10 -15.03 30.84
CA LEU A 6 0.69 -13.93 30.28
C LEU A 6 2.11 -14.38 29.94
N GLN A 7 2.74 -15.16 30.82
CA GLN A 7 4.07 -15.75 30.56
C GLN A 7 4.06 -16.69 29.34
N HIS A 8 3.02 -17.51 29.16
CA HIS A 8 2.94 -18.40 28.00
C HIS A 8 2.66 -17.67 26.67
N ARG A 9 1.98 -16.52 26.67
CA ARG A 9 1.81 -15.68 25.46
C ARG A 9 3.04 -14.86 25.10
N VAL A 10 3.84 -14.46 26.09
CA VAL A 10 5.11 -13.74 25.86
C VAL A 10 6.19 -14.69 25.34
N VAL A 11 6.25 -15.93 25.82
CA VAL A 11 7.24 -16.93 25.36
C VAL A 11 6.98 -17.42 23.93
N ILE A 12 5.73 -17.41 23.45
CA ILE A 12 5.41 -17.76 22.05
C ILE A 12 5.84 -16.64 21.07
N SER A 13 5.91 -15.38 21.53
CA SER A 13 6.36 -14.22 20.72
C SER A 13 7.87 -14.24 20.43
N PHE A 14 8.67 -14.88 21.29
CA PHE A 14 10.14 -14.88 21.17
C PHE A 14 10.73 -16.00 20.31
N ARG A 15 9.91 -16.90 19.74
CA ARG A 15 10.43 -18.04 18.96
C ARG A 15 10.97 -17.68 17.56
N ALA A 16 10.76 -16.44 17.10
CA ALA A 16 11.31 -15.93 15.84
C ALA A 16 12.65 -15.17 16.01
N LEU A 17 13.05 -14.85 17.25
CA LEU A 17 14.30 -14.16 17.55
C LEU A 17 15.61 -15.00 17.63
N PRO A 18 15.62 -16.35 17.76
CA PRO A 18 16.88 -17.07 17.97
C PRO A 18 17.86 -16.95 16.80
N LEU A 19 17.35 -16.84 15.57
CA LEU A 19 18.19 -16.75 14.37
C LEU A 19 18.84 -15.37 14.19
N LEU A 20 18.20 -14.30 14.69
CA LEU A 20 18.77 -12.95 14.67
C LEU A 20 19.74 -12.75 15.85
N GLY A 21 19.39 -13.29 17.03
CA GLY A 21 20.21 -13.21 18.24
C GLY A 21 21.52 -14.02 18.17
N GLN A 22 21.52 -15.21 17.55
CA GLN A 22 22.76 -15.97 17.33
C GLN A 22 23.70 -15.26 16.35
N LYS A 23 23.17 -14.58 15.35
CA LYS A 23 23.97 -13.89 14.32
C LYS A 23 24.50 -12.53 14.77
N LEU A 24 23.84 -11.88 15.73
CA LEU A 24 24.35 -10.67 16.38
C LEU A 24 25.41 -10.99 17.45
N ARG A 25 25.30 -12.14 18.13
CA ARG A 25 26.30 -12.58 19.13
C ARG A 25 27.64 -12.98 18.50
N SER A 26 27.66 -13.34 17.20
CA SER A 26 28.91 -13.56 16.45
C SER A 26 29.59 -12.27 15.98
N LEU A 27 28.93 -11.10 16.09
CA LEU A 27 29.48 -9.80 15.71
C LEU A 27 30.03 -8.99 16.90
N SER A 28 29.82 -9.42 18.14
CA SER A 28 30.15 -8.63 19.35
C SER A 28 31.40 -9.08 20.11
N SER A 29 32.26 -9.95 19.54
CA SER A 29 33.52 -10.34 20.18
C SER A 29 34.67 -9.35 19.82
N PRO A 30 35.47 -8.86 20.79
CA PRO A 30 36.56 -7.93 20.54
C PRO A 30 37.76 -8.59 19.81
N PRO A 31 38.62 -7.80 19.13
CA PRO A 31 39.55 -8.32 18.13
C PRO A 31 40.83 -8.86 18.76
N SER A 32 41.16 -10.11 18.47
CA SER A 32 42.55 -10.58 18.52
C SER A 32 43.05 -10.68 17.08
N ALA A 33 44.20 -10.06 16.84
CA ALA A 33 44.82 -9.84 15.56
C ALA A 33 45.05 -11.13 14.76
N MET A 34 44.54 -11.18 13.52
CA MET A 34 45.30 -11.65 12.35
C MET A 34 44.49 -11.37 11.07
N ALA A 35 45.15 -10.79 10.08
CA ALA A 35 44.56 -10.42 8.80
C ALA A 35 44.06 -11.64 8.03
N THR A 36 42.78 -11.62 7.60
CA THR A 36 42.32 -12.37 6.42
C THR A 36 41.07 -11.71 5.86
N LEU A 37 41.07 -11.52 4.54
CA LEU A 37 40.08 -10.82 3.72
C LEU A 37 38.62 -11.18 4.08
N THR A 38 37.84 -10.19 4.48
CA THR A 38 36.38 -10.30 4.63
C THR A 38 35.70 -10.36 3.26
N PRO A 39 34.82 -11.35 2.98
CA PRO A 39 33.97 -11.32 1.80
C PRO A 39 32.81 -10.32 1.98
N PRO A 40 32.17 -9.85 0.89
CA PRO A 40 31.11 -8.84 0.93
C PRO A 40 29.86 -9.36 1.69
N PRO A 41 29.00 -8.45 2.20
CA PRO A 41 27.86 -8.81 3.03
C PRO A 41 26.94 -9.77 2.28
N THR A 42 26.76 -10.96 2.86
CA THR A 42 25.90 -12.02 2.33
C THR A 42 24.49 -11.47 2.11
N ALA A 43 24.02 -11.50 0.86
CA ALA A 43 22.66 -11.13 0.50
C ALA A 43 21.68 -11.96 1.35
N VAL A 44 21.03 -11.32 2.33
CA VAL A 44 19.95 -11.94 3.10
C VAL A 44 18.80 -12.17 2.11
N HIS A 45 18.64 -13.42 1.67
CA HIS A 45 17.59 -13.79 0.73
C HIS A 45 16.28 -13.85 1.50
N ILE A 46 15.53 -12.75 1.46
CA ILE A 46 14.22 -12.67 2.12
C ILE A 46 13.19 -13.03 1.09
N ASP A 47 12.59 -14.19 1.29
CA ASP A 47 11.50 -14.62 0.45
C ASP A 47 10.20 -13.90 0.86
N LEU A 48 9.25 -13.86 -0.05
CA LEU A 48 7.92 -13.27 0.19
C LEU A 48 7.14 -13.96 1.31
N TRP A 49 7.35 -15.26 1.45
CA TRP A 49 6.56 -16.12 2.31
C TRP A 49 6.66 -15.73 3.80
N PRO A 50 7.86 -15.49 4.37
CA PRO A 50 8.00 -14.91 5.71
C PRO A 50 7.13 -13.66 5.93
N ILE A 51 7.17 -12.70 5.00
CA ILE A 51 6.42 -11.43 5.11
C ILE A 51 4.92 -11.68 5.14
N LEU A 52 4.41 -12.54 4.25
CA LEU A 52 3.00 -12.89 4.17
C LEU A 52 2.52 -13.70 5.38
N SER A 53 3.36 -14.62 5.86
CA SER A 53 3.05 -15.43 7.05
C SER A 53 2.98 -14.57 8.31
N GLU A 54 3.88 -13.60 8.41
CA GLU A 54 3.96 -12.68 9.54
C GLU A 54 2.81 -11.66 9.53
N SER A 55 2.47 -11.10 8.36
CA SER A 55 1.31 -10.22 8.24
C SER A 55 0.00 -10.96 8.57
N LYS A 56 -0.16 -12.20 8.11
CA LYS A 56 -1.29 -13.06 8.46
C LYS A 56 -1.34 -13.37 9.96
N ARG A 57 -0.18 -13.60 10.60
CA ARG A 57 -0.07 -13.85 12.04
C ARG A 57 -0.55 -12.63 12.85
N ILE A 58 -0.09 -11.43 12.50
CA ILE A 58 -0.49 -10.18 13.19
C ILE A 58 -1.98 -9.92 13.03
N ILE A 59 -2.51 -10.07 11.80
CA ILE A 59 -3.95 -9.91 11.55
C ILE A 59 -4.75 -10.90 12.39
N ASN A 60 -4.36 -12.18 12.42
CA ASN A 60 -5.08 -13.21 13.18
C ASN A 60 -4.99 -13.01 14.70
N ALA A 61 -3.87 -12.52 15.21
CA ALA A 61 -3.68 -12.26 16.64
C ALA A 61 -4.66 -11.20 17.17
N HIS A 62 -5.00 -10.21 16.35
CA HIS A 62 -5.93 -9.13 16.68
C HIS A 62 -7.11 -9.04 15.69
N SER A 63 -7.62 -10.20 15.26
CA SER A 63 -8.57 -10.32 14.15
C SER A 63 -9.83 -9.47 14.30
N ARG A 64 -10.41 -9.39 15.51
CA ARG A 64 -11.59 -8.56 15.78
C ARG A 64 -11.34 -7.07 15.52
N HIS A 65 -10.15 -6.59 15.87
CA HIS A 65 -9.78 -5.18 15.69
C HIS A 65 -9.53 -4.86 14.21
N PHE A 66 -8.76 -5.69 13.53
CA PHE A 66 -8.53 -5.54 12.08
C PHE A 66 -9.80 -5.72 11.26
N LEU A 67 -10.69 -6.62 11.67
CA LEU A 67 -12.00 -6.79 11.05
C LEU A 67 -12.86 -5.54 11.26
N ALA A 68 -12.90 -4.97 12.47
CA ALA A 68 -13.63 -3.74 12.74
C ALA A 68 -13.13 -2.55 11.88
N LEU A 69 -11.80 -2.37 11.77
CA LEU A 69 -11.21 -1.36 10.88
C LEU A 69 -11.51 -1.62 9.40
N SER A 70 -11.48 -2.89 8.98
CA SER A 70 -11.79 -3.28 7.60
C SER A 70 -13.25 -3.01 7.27
N VAL A 71 -14.18 -3.37 8.17
CA VAL A 71 -15.61 -3.09 8.02
C VAL A 71 -15.90 -1.58 8.05
N LEU A 72 -15.16 -0.81 8.85
CA LEU A 72 -15.38 0.64 8.96
C LEU A 72 -14.86 1.40 7.72
N PHE A 73 -13.68 1.06 7.20
CA PHE A 73 -13.02 1.85 6.13
C PHE A 73 -12.90 1.11 4.80
N LEU A 74 -12.50 -0.16 4.81
CA LEU A 74 -12.23 -0.92 3.57
C LEU A 74 -13.50 -1.49 2.93
N LEU A 75 -14.52 -1.85 3.72
CA LEU A 75 -15.77 -2.40 3.20
C LEU A 75 -16.57 -1.35 2.42
N PRO A 76 -16.77 -0.11 2.92
CA PRO A 76 -17.43 0.94 2.12
C PRO A 76 -16.66 1.24 0.83
N LEU A 77 -15.32 1.25 0.90
CA LEU A 77 -14.45 1.47 -0.25
C LEU A 77 -14.59 0.34 -1.30
N SER A 78 -14.55 -0.92 -0.86
CA SER A 78 -14.61 -2.09 -1.74
C SER A 78 -15.99 -2.28 -2.37
N PHE A 79 -17.04 -2.01 -1.60
CA PHE A 79 -18.41 -1.98 -2.13
C PHE A 79 -18.57 -0.88 -3.17
N SER A 80 -18.04 0.32 -2.89
CA SER A 80 -18.04 1.45 -3.82
C SER A 80 -17.36 1.11 -5.14
N PHE A 81 -16.18 0.48 -5.10
CA PHE A 81 -15.47 0.03 -6.29
C PHE A 81 -16.25 -1.02 -7.10
N SER A 82 -16.89 -1.97 -6.40
CA SER A 82 -17.67 -3.04 -7.03
C SER A 82 -18.99 -2.53 -7.62
N ALA A 83 -19.61 -1.52 -6.99
CA ALA A 83 -20.88 -0.94 -7.40
C ALA A 83 -20.73 0.19 -8.43
N TYR A 84 -19.57 0.85 -8.53
CA TYR A 84 -19.30 1.95 -9.44
C TYR A 84 -19.75 1.73 -10.91
N PRO A 85 -19.42 0.61 -11.59
CA PRO A 85 -19.85 0.40 -12.97
C PRO A 85 -21.37 0.36 -13.12
N PHE A 86 -22.10 -0.07 -12.09
CA PHE A 86 -23.56 0.01 -12.08
C PHE A 86 -24.06 1.44 -11.92
N ILE A 87 -23.49 2.17 -10.96
CA ILE A 87 -23.90 3.54 -10.66
C ILE A 87 -23.64 4.43 -11.89
N ASP A 88 -22.47 4.32 -12.53
CA ASP A 88 -22.18 5.07 -13.75
C ASP A 88 -23.12 4.67 -14.91
N LYS A 89 -23.50 3.40 -15.03
CA LYS A 89 -24.50 2.95 -16.02
C LYS A 89 -25.89 3.51 -15.74
N LEU A 90 -26.33 3.57 -14.47
CA LEU A 90 -27.62 4.15 -14.09
C LEU A 90 -27.70 5.64 -14.46
N PHE A 91 -26.62 6.39 -14.21
CA PHE A 91 -26.54 7.80 -14.61
C PHE A 91 -26.37 7.98 -16.13
N SER A 92 -25.77 7.00 -16.82
CA SER A 92 -25.59 7.03 -18.29
C SER A 92 -26.82 6.54 -19.07
N GLN A 93 -27.68 5.70 -18.48
CA GLN A 93 -28.90 5.14 -19.08
C GLN A 93 -30.08 6.12 -19.18
N SER A 94 -29.93 7.39 -18.77
CA SER A 94 -30.88 8.44 -19.18
C SER A 94 -30.77 8.81 -20.67
N SER A 95 -29.87 8.17 -21.42
CA SER A 95 -29.77 8.23 -22.88
C SER A 95 -30.11 6.86 -23.51
N PRO A 96 -30.84 6.80 -24.65
CA PRO A 96 -31.32 5.55 -25.21
C PRO A 96 -30.18 4.61 -25.65
N PRO A 97 -30.41 3.30 -25.70
CA PRO A 97 -29.36 2.30 -25.88
C PRO A 97 -28.96 2.20 -27.35
N SER A 98 -27.77 2.69 -27.71
CA SER A 98 -27.06 2.24 -28.90
C SER A 98 -25.89 1.36 -28.46
N ILE A 99 -25.99 0.09 -28.80
CA ILE A 99 -25.00 -0.97 -28.60
C ILE A 99 -23.79 -0.67 -29.50
N GLU A 100 -22.93 0.28 -29.13
CA GLU A 100 -21.67 0.54 -29.86
C GLU A 100 -20.68 1.45 -29.09
N SER A 101 -20.58 1.33 -27.77
CA SER A 101 -19.83 2.29 -26.94
C SER A 101 -18.51 1.82 -26.33
N HIS A 102 -17.98 0.66 -26.73
CA HIS A 102 -16.64 0.25 -26.29
C HIS A 102 -15.51 0.65 -27.26
N PHE A 103 -15.83 1.03 -28.51
CA PHE A 103 -14.85 1.49 -29.51
C PHE A 103 -15.04 2.95 -29.97
N SER A 104 -16.14 3.61 -29.62
CA SER A 104 -16.46 4.96 -30.12
C SER A 104 -15.75 6.11 -29.40
N PHE A 105 -15.10 5.87 -28.24
CA PHE A 105 -14.29 6.91 -27.57
C PHE A 105 -13.09 7.37 -28.42
N LEU A 106 -12.65 6.56 -29.39
CA LEU A 106 -11.52 6.87 -30.26
C LEU A 106 -11.91 7.48 -31.62
N TYR A 107 -13.19 7.57 -31.98
CA TYR A 107 -13.58 7.79 -33.39
C TYR A 107 -14.39 9.06 -33.72
N ASN A 108 -14.89 9.84 -32.76
CA ASN A 108 -15.64 11.05 -33.15
C ASN A 108 -15.56 12.21 -32.14
N PRO A 109 -14.81 13.30 -32.43
CA PRO A 109 -14.79 14.50 -31.60
C PRO A 109 -15.90 15.51 -31.92
N PHE A 110 -16.83 15.23 -32.85
CA PHE A 110 -17.77 16.23 -33.38
C PHE A 110 -19.24 15.78 -33.49
N GLN A 111 -19.84 15.24 -32.42
CA GLN A 111 -21.30 15.26 -32.30
C GLN A 111 -21.75 15.77 -30.94
N LEU A 112 -21.88 17.09 -30.87
CA LEU A 112 -22.48 17.82 -29.78
C LEU A 112 -23.95 18.10 -30.14
N GLN A 113 -24.90 17.30 -29.64
CA GLN A 113 -26.24 17.81 -29.34
C GLN A 113 -27.06 16.92 -28.38
N LYS A 114 -27.08 17.27 -27.08
CA LYS A 114 -28.22 17.10 -26.16
C LYS A 114 -28.05 18.02 -24.91
N PRO A 115 -29.14 18.50 -24.28
CA PRO A 115 -29.16 19.60 -23.29
C PRO A 115 -28.68 19.16 -21.87
N PRO A 116 -28.60 20.06 -20.86
CA PRO A 116 -27.55 20.04 -19.84
C PRO A 116 -27.84 19.09 -18.68
N ILE A 117 -27.47 17.81 -18.81
CA ILE A 117 -27.33 16.85 -17.69
C ILE A 117 -25.88 16.83 -17.16
N PHE A 118 -25.00 17.60 -17.80
CA PHE A 118 -23.56 17.63 -17.56
C PHE A 118 -23.15 17.92 -16.10
N PRO A 119 -23.69 18.91 -15.35
CA PRO A 119 -23.13 19.24 -14.03
C PRO A 119 -23.32 18.11 -13.00
N ILE A 120 -24.45 17.41 -13.02
CA ILE A 120 -24.77 16.39 -11.99
C ILE A 120 -23.82 15.19 -12.08
N LYS A 121 -23.49 14.73 -13.29
CA LYS A 121 -22.53 13.62 -13.47
C LYS A 121 -21.15 13.99 -12.95
N TYR A 122 -20.63 15.18 -13.30
CA TYR A 122 -19.31 15.61 -12.83
C TYR A 122 -19.28 15.86 -11.32
N ILE A 123 -20.33 16.46 -10.74
CA ILE A 123 -20.46 16.65 -9.29
C ILE A 123 -20.50 15.29 -8.59
N PHE A 124 -21.27 14.33 -9.13
CA PHE A 124 -21.34 12.98 -8.59
C PHE A 124 -19.99 12.26 -8.66
N THR A 125 -19.30 12.32 -9.79
CA THR A 125 -17.95 11.75 -9.96
C THR A 125 -16.94 12.40 -9.03
N LEU A 126 -17.00 13.72 -8.84
CA LEU A 126 -16.15 14.45 -7.90
C LEU A 126 -16.41 14.00 -6.47
N LEU A 127 -17.68 13.92 -6.05
CA LEU A 127 -18.05 13.49 -4.71
C LEU A 127 -17.67 12.01 -4.46
N TYR A 128 -17.86 11.15 -5.45
CA TYR A 128 -17.42 9.76 -5.43
C TYR A 128 -15.90 9.66 -5.29
N SER A 129 -15.15 10.42 -6.08
CA SER A 129 -13.68 10.45 -6.00
C SER A 129 -13.22 10.94 -4.64
N LEU A 130 -13.85 11.98 -4.09
CA LEU A 130 -13.54 12.50 -2.76
C LEU A 130 -13.84 11.47 -1.67
N PHE A 131 -14.97 10.77 -1.77
CA PHE A 131 -15.33 9.68 -0.86
C PHE A 131 -14.27 8.56 -0.89
N VAL A 132 -13.97 8.03 -2.07
CA VAL A 132 -12.95 6.97 -2.25
C VAL A 132 -11.59 7.42 -1.71
N PHE A 133 -11.23 8.68 -1.98
CA PHE A 133 -9.98 9.26 -1.55
C PHE A 133 -9.87 9.43 -0.03
N ILE A 134 -10.89 9.98 0.64
CA ILE A 134 -10.89 10.14 2.09
C ILE A 134 -10.84 8.77 2.78
N PHE A 135 -11.67 7.82 2.33
CA PHE A 135 -11.72 6.48 2.91
C PHE A 135 -10.43 5.69 2.70
N SER A 136 -9.74 5.86 1.57
CA SER A 136 -8.46 5.19 1.32
C SER A 136 -7.34 5.73 2.21
N LEU A 137 -7.30 7.05 2.46
CA LEU A 137 -6.35 7.68 3.38
C LEU A 137 -6.59 7.20 4.83
N LEU A 138 -7.84 7.19 5.28
CA LEU A 138 -8.21 6.72 6.62
C LEU A 138 -7.93 5.22 6.81
N ALA A 139 -8.23 4.40 5.80
CA ALA A 139 -7.90 2.97 5.83
C ALA A 139 -6.38 2.76 5.94
N THR A 140 -5.60 3.46 5.11
CA THR A 140 -4.14 3.33 5.08
C THR A 140 -3.52 3.76 6.40
N GLY A 141 -3.92 4.90 6.96
CA GLY A 141 -3.43 5.39 8.25
C GLY A 141 -3.79 4.45 9.41
N SER A 142 -5.07 4.14 9.57
CA SER A 142 -5.56 3.32 10.69
C SER A 142 -5.02 1.89 10.69
N ILE A 143 -4.93 1.23 9.53
CA ILE A 143 -4.41 -0.14 9.41
C ILE A 143 -2.91 -0.15 9.63
N THR A 144 -2.16 0.77 9.01
CA THR A 144 -0.70 0.84 9.16
C THR A 144 -0.30 1.10 10.61
N CYS A 145 -0.94 2.06 11.28
CA CYS A 145 -0.72 2.29 12.72
C CYS A 145 -1.05 1.05 13.56
N SER A 146 -2.14 0.35 13.23
CA SER A 146 -2.55 -0.85 13.98
C SER A 146 -1.60 -2.03 13.77
N VAL A 147 -1.07 -2.23 12.56
CA VAL A 147 -0.06 -3.27 12.28
C VAL A 147 1.26 -2.91 12.95
N PHE A 148 1.67 -1.64 12.92
CA PHE A 148 2.86 -1.17 13.60
C PHE A 148 2.77 -1.42 15.12
N HIS A 149 1.70 -0.99 15.78
CA HIS A 149 1.51 -1.27 17.20
C HIS A 149 1.34 -2.77 17.52
N GLY A 150 0.70 -3.54 16.62
CA GLY A 150 0.58 -4.99 16.73
C GLY A 150 1.93 -5.71 16.65
N PHE A 151 2.89 -5.18 15.89
CA PHE A 151 4.25 -5.70 15.82
C PHE A 151 5.01 -5.54 17.15
N TYR A 152 4.81 -4.41 17.85
CA TYR A 152 5.39 -4.16 19.17
C TYR A 152 4.59 -4.78 20.34
N GLY A 153 3.49 -5.50 20.07
CA GLY A 153 2.70 -6.20 21.08
C GLY A 153 1.89 -5.30 22.03
N ARG A 154 1.73 -4.01 21.73
CA ARG A 154 0.93 -3.09 22.55
C ARG A 154 -0.58 -3.26 22.28
N PRO A 155 -1.44 -3.15 23.31
CA PRO A 155 -2.89 -3.23 23.12
C PRO A 155 -3.40 -2.04 22.30
N VAL A 156 -3.77 -2.28 21.04
CA VAL A 156 -4.26 -1.25 20.13
C VAL A 156 -5.67 -0.83 20.54
N LYS A 157 -5.83 0.40 21.02
CA LYS A 157 -7.15 1.00 21.25
C LYS A 157 -7.67 1.57 19.92
N PHE A 158 -8.79 1.04 19.42
CA PHE A 158 -9.46 1.44 18.18
C PHE A 158 -9.62 2.96 18.03
N VAL A 159 -10.06 3.62 19.10
CA VAL A 159 -10.27 5.09 19.11
C VAL A 159 -8.95 5.85 18.97
N SER A 160 -7.85 5.32 19.53
CA SER A 160 -6.52 5.92 19.40
C SER A 160 -5.99 5.79 17.97
N ALA A 161 -6.22 4.64 17.32
CA ALA A 161 -5.84 4.41 15.93
C ALA A 161 -6.59 5.36 14.97
N ILE A 162 -7.89 5.59 15.21
CA ILE A 162 -8.68 6.55 14.43
C ILE A 162 -8.18 7.97 14.65
N LYS A 163 -7.96 8.39 15.90
CA LYS A 163 -7.46 9.73 16.23
C LYS A 163 -6.09 9.99 15.60
N SER A 164 -5.19 9.01 15.66
CA SER A 164 -3.88 9.07 15.00
C SER A 164 -4.02 9.13 13.48
N SER A 165 -4.97 8.40 12.88
CA SER A 165 -5.21 8.47 11.44
C SER A 165 -5.65 9.87 10.97
N PHE A 166 -6.39 10.62 11.80
CA PHE A 166 -6.74 12.00 11.48
C PHE A 166 -5.54 12.95 11.55
N THR A 167 -4.61 12.75 12.49
CA THR A 167 -3.37 13.55 12.54
C THR A 167 -2.46 13.25 11.35
N THR A 168 -2.47 12.00 10.87
CA THR A 168 -1.69 11.55 9.71
C THR A 168 -2.37 11.89 8.37
N PHE A 169 -3.62 12.36 8.38
CA PHE A 169 -4.39 12.64 7.17
C PHE A 169 -3.72 13.68 6.26
N PHE A 170 -3.33 14.83 6.82
CA PHE A 170 -2.69 15.91 6.06
C PHE A 170 -1.30 15.54 5.49
N PRO A 171 -0.40 14.87 6.24
CA PRO A 171 0.84 14.36 5.68
C PRO A 171 0.59 13.37 4.52
N LEU A 172 -0.33 12.43 4.71
CA LEU A 172 -0.65 11.40 3.72
C LEU A 172 -1.28 12.00 2.46
N LEU A 173 -2.16 13.00 2.64
CA LEU A 173 -2.72 13.82 1.58
C LEU A 173 -1.61 14.51 0.78
N SER A 174 -0.65 15.15 1.45
CA SER A 174 0.46 15.84 0.79
C SER A 174 1.30 14.89 -0.07
N THR A 175 1.73 13.75 0.47
CA THR A 175 2.53 12.78 -0.29
C THR A 175 1.73 12.13 -1.42
N CYS A 176 0.43 11.90 -1.22
CA CYS A 176 -0.44 11.41 -2.28
C CYS A 176 -0.52 12.43 -3.43
N LEU A 177 -0.80 13.71 -3.13
CA LEU A 177 -0.86 14.78 -4.13
C LEU A 177 0.48 14.93 -4.88
N VAL A 178 1.60 14.85 -4.17
CA VAL A 178 2.94 14.90 -4.78
C VAL A 178 3.18 13.71 -5.71
N THR A 179 2.76 12.51 -5.30
CA THR A 179 2.91 11.29 -6.12
C THR A 179 2.06 11.37 -7.38
N GLU A 180 0.80 11.80 -7.25
CA GLU A 180 -0.11 12.04 -8.36
C GLU A 180 0.40 13.14 -9.29
N LEU A 181 0.96 14.22 -8.74
CA LEU A 181 1.55 15.30 -9.54
C LEU A 181 2.76 14.82 -10.34
N ILE A 182 3.63 13.99 -9.76
CA ILE A 182 4.78 13.42 -10.50
C ILE A 182 4.28 12.48 -11.60
N LEU A 183 3.31 11.61 -11.30
CA LEU A 183 2.77 10.67 -12.28
C LEU A 183 2.06 11.38 -13.43
N SER A 184 1.25 12.39 -13.11
CA SER A 184 0.61 13.28 -14.08
C SER A 184 1.63 14.02 -14.92
N GLY A 185 2.70 14.56 -14.31
CA GLY A 185 3.80 15.21 -15.03
C GLY A 185 4.49 14.28 -16.03
N ILE A 186 4.75 13.02 -15.66
CA ILE A 186 5.32 12.01 -16.57
C ILE A 186 4.36 11.72 -17.73
N LEU A 187 3.07 11.57 -17.45
CA LEU A 187 2.05 11.35 -18.47
C LEU A 187 1.96 12.53 -19.46
N VAL A 188 2.00 13.77 -18.94
CA VAL A 188 2.00 14.99 -19.77
C VAL A 188 3.25 15.04 -20.65
N ILE A 189 4.44 14.79 -20.11
CA ILE A 189 5.69 14.77 -20.90
C ILE A 189 5.60 13.71 -22.01
N LEU A 190 5.17 12.50 -21.66
CA LEU A 190 5.04 11.41 -22.63
C LEU A 190 3.98 11.73 -23.70
N GLY A 191 2.87 12.35 -23.30
CA GLY A 191 1.82 12.83 -24.19
C GLY A 191 2.30 13.94 -25.13
N LEU A 192 3.13 14.87 -24.65
CA LEU A 192 3.74 15.91 -25.48
C LEU A 192 4.71 15.32 -26.50
N ILE A 193 5.53 14.33 -26.11
CA ILE A 193 6.41 13.60 -27.04
C ILE A 193 5.57 12.91 -28.13
N PHE A 194 4.50 12.21 -27.73
CA PHE A 194 3.58 11.54 -28.64
C PHE A 194 2.92 12.53 -29.63
N LEU A 195 2.36 13.62 -29.13
CA LEU A 195 1.74 14.67 -29.95
C LEU A 195 2.74 15.34 -30.89
N GLY A 196 3.96 15.60 -30.42
CA GLY A 196 5.05 16.12 -31.23
C GLY A 196 5.40 15.19 -32.39
N LEU A 197 5.46 13.88 -32.13
CA LEU A 197 5.72 12.87 -33.16
C LEU A 197 4.61 12.84 -34.22
N LEU A 198 3.34 12.89 -33.80
CA LEU A 198 2.21 12.96 -34.74
C LEU A 198 2.25 14.22 -35.60
N LYS A 199 2.57 15.38 -35.00
CA LYS A 199 2.68 16.64 -35.72
C LYS A 199 3.86 16.65 -36.69
N LEU A 200 4.99 16.06 -36.30
CA LEU A 200 6.15 15.90 -37.17
C LEU A 200 5.77 15.09 -38.42
N THR A 201 5.14 13.92 -38.24
CA THR A 201 4.66 13.09 -39.36
C THR A 201 3.72 13.84 -40.30
N GLN A 202 2.83 14.69 -39.74
CA GLN A 202 1.93 15.53 -40.52
C GLN A 202 2.67 16.62 -41.32
N VAL A 203 3.69 17.27 -40.74
CA VAL A 203 4.52 18.29 -41.40
C VAL A 203 5.37 17.69 -42.53
N LEU A 204 5.82 16.45 -42.38
CA LEU A 204 6.53 15.70 -43.43
C LEU A 204 5.62 15.28 -44.61
N GLY A 205 4.33 15.64 -44.59
CA GLY A 205 3.38 15.36 -45.67
C GLY A 205 2.76 13.97 -45.63
N PHE A 206 3.02 13.18 -44.58
CA PHE A 206 2.38 11.87 -44.41
C PHE A 206 0.96 12.04 -43.85
N GLN A 207 -0.03 11.45 -44.54
CA GLN A 207 -1.39 11.38 -44.03
C GLN A 207 -1.47 10.36 -42.88
N VAL A 208 -1.71 10.84 -41.65
CA VAL A 208 -1.87 9.99 -40.48
C VAL A 208 -3.27 9.38 -40.50
N ASN A 209 -3.36 8.10 -40.83
CA ASN A 209 -4.59 7.35 -40.68
C ASN A 209 -4.71 6.79 -39.25
N TYR A 210 -5.60 7.37 -38.45
CA TYR A 210 -5.84 6.97 -37.06
C TYR A 210 -6.37 5.54 -36.90
N SER A 211 -6.97 4.97 -37.95
CA SER A 211 -7.45 3.57 -37.93
C SER A 211 -6.37 2.56 -38.35
N SER A 212 -5.18 3.05 -38.70
CA SER A 212 -4.09 2.19 -39.15
C SER A 212 -3.52 1.36 -38.00
N THR A 213 -3.22 0.08 -38.27
CA THR A 213 -2.54 -0.81 -37.33
C THR A 213 -1.22 -0.23 -36.82
N TYR A 214 -0.52 0.55 -37.66
CA TYR A 214 0.73 1.22 -37.26
C TYR A 214 0.51 2.31 -36.20
N PHE A 215 -0.57 3.10 -36.34
CA PHE A 215 -0.93 4.11 -35.34
C PHE A 215 -1.34 3.47 -34.02
N LEU A 216 -2.14 2.39 -34.08
CA LEU A 216 -2.54 1.63 -32.90
C LEU A 216 -1.33 0.99 -32.19
N SER A 217 -0.41 0.40 -32.96
CA SER A 217 0.85 -0.16 -32.44
C SER A 217 1.71 0.89 -31.73
N LEU A 218 1.83 2.07 -32.33
CA LEU A 218 2.52 3.21 -31.74
C LEU A 218 1.85 3.65 -30.42
N CYS A 219 0.52 3.81 -30.40
CA CYS A 219 -0.22 4.11 -29.17
C CYS A 219 0.03 3.06 -28.06
N LEU A 220 -0.04 1.77 -28.42
CA LEU A 220 0.21 0.67 -27.52
C LEU A 220 1.64 0.70 -26.94
N PHE A 221 2.64 1.00 -27.78
CA PHE A 221 4.03 1.14 -27.33
C PHE A 221 4.22 2.23 -26.27
N PHE A 222 3.61 3.40 -26.47
CA PHE A 222 3.64 4.49 -25.48
C PHE A 222 2.92 4.10 -24.18
N LEU A 223 1.78 3.41 -24.28
CA LEU A 223 1.02 2.94 -23.11
C LEU A 223 1.80 1.88 -22.30
N ILE A 224 2.44 0.93 -22.98
CA ILE A 224 3.33 -0.07 -22.35
C ILE A 224 4.51 0.62 -21.68
N THR A 225 5.14 1.59 -22.36
CA THR A 225 6.26 2.37 -21.81
C THR A 225 5.83 3.12 -20.54
N PHE A 226 4.68 3.79 -20.57
CA PHE A 226 4.11 4.43 -19.39
C PHE A 226 3.91 3.42 -18.25
N MET A 227 3.30 2.27 -18.54
CA MET A 227 3.05 1.22 -17.54
C MET A 227 4.35 0.73 -16.88
N PHE A 228 5.43 0.53 -17.64
CA PHE A 228 6.75 0.17 -17.10
C PHE A 228 7.32 1.25 -16.18
N ILE A 229 7.18 2.52 -16.55
CA ILE A 229 7.63 3.65 -15.72
C ILE A 229 6.83 3.67 -14.40
N VAL A 230 5.50 3.49 -14.46
CA VAL A 230 4.65 3.43 -13.26
C VAL A 230 5.07 2.27 -12.35
N LEU A 231 5.25 1.06 -12.89
CA LEU A 231 5.69 -0.10 -12.08
C LEU A 231 7.05 0.18 -11.42
N TYR A 232 7.99 0.78 -12.15
CA TYR A 232 9.31 1.12 -11.63
C TYR A 232 9.23 2.14 -10.49
N LEU A 233 8.38 3.16 -10.61
CA LEU A 233 8.11 4.14 -9.56
C LEU A 233 7.42 3.49 -8.36
N GLN A 234 6.39 2.66 -8.59
CA GLN A 234 5.67 1.93 -7.53
C GLN A 234 6.61 1.06 -6.70
N VAL A 235 7.56 0.35 -7.32
CA VAL A 235 8.57 -0.43 -6.58
C VAL A 235 9.43 0.49 -5.72
N LYS A 236 9.93 1.60 -6.27
CA LYS A 236 10.77 2.55 -5.52
C LYS A 236 10.04 3.26 -4.39
N TRP A 237 8.73 3.44 -4.54
CA TRP A 237 7.88 4.17 -3.60
C TRP A 237 6.96 3.24 -2.82
N ALA A 238 7.24 1.93 -2.78
CA ALA A 238 6.40 0.93 -2.13
C ALA A 238 6.12 1.26 -0.65
N PHE A 239 7.07 1.89 0.04
CA PHE A 239 6.91 2.30 1.44
C PHE A 239 6.47 3.75 1.64
N ALA A 240 6.24 4.52 0.58
CA ALA A 240 6.01 5.97 0.72
C ALA A 240 4.85 6.27 1.67
N TYR A 241 3.71 5.58 1.49
CA TYR A 241 2.55 5.74 2.36
C TYR A 241 2.80 5.23 3.79
N VAL A 242 3.55 4.13 3.95
CA VAL A 242 3.86 3.59 5.29
C VAL A 242 4.80 4.50 6.07
N VAL A 243 5.83 5.04 5.41
CA VAL A 243 6.78 6.01 5.97
C VAL A 243 6.05 7.27 6.44
N VAL A 244 5.12 7.79 5.65
CA VAL A 244 4.31 8.94 6.07
C VAL A 244 3.54 8.66 7.36
N VAL A 245 2.99 7.45 7.49
CA VAL A 245 2.20 7.09 8.67
C VAL A 245 3.07 6.88 9.90
N VAL A 246 4.21 6.21 9.75
CA VAL A 246 5.06 5.82 10.88
C VAL A 246 6.03 6.95 11.28
N GLU A 247 6.66 7.61 10.31
CA GLU A 247 7.67 8.65 10.54
C GLU A 247 7.05 10.06 10.53
N SER A 248 5.73 10.19 10.28
CA SER A 248 5.01 11.47 10.23
C SER A 248 5.67 12.53 9.31
N SER A 249 6.31 12.07 8.24
CA SER A 249 7.00 12.93 7.26
C SER A 249 6.06 13.37 6.13
N TRP A 250 6.34 14.50 5.49
CA TRP A 250 5.43 15.16 4.55
C TRP A 250 6.06 15.35 3.16
N GLY A 251 5.23 15.32 2.11
CA GLY A 251 5.63 15.69 0.76
C GLY A 251 6.63 14.74 0.10
N LEU A 252 7.79 15.26 -0.32
CA LEU A 252 8.83 14.54 -1.08
C LEU A 252 9.80 13.74 -0.19
N GLU A 253 9.90 14.09 1.09
CA GLU A 253 10.80 13.41 2.04
C GLU A 253 10.48 11.91 2.19
N PRO A 254 9.22 11.49 2.38
CA PRO A 254 8.85 10.07 2.41
C PRO A 254 9.23 9.30 1.14
N LEU A 255 9.21 9.94 -0.03
CA LEU A 255 9.55 9.30 -1.31
C LEU A 255 11.06 9.03 -1.42
N LYS A 256 11.89 9.98 -0.97
CA LYS A 256 13.35 9.80 -0.89
C LYS A 256 13.71 8.71 0.12
N ARG A 257 13.05 8.74 1.27
CA ARG A 257 13.21 7.74 2.33
C ARG A 257 12.83 6.34 1.87
N SER A 258 11.67 6.20 1.21
CA SER A 258 11.21 4.94 0.62
C SER A 258 12.20 4.38 -0.40
N LYS A 259 12.75 5.21 -1.28
CA LYS A 259 13.78 4.81 -2.25
C LYS A 259 15.04 4.25 -1.58
N ASN A 260 15.43 4.81 -0.43
CA ASN A 260 16.58 4.33 0.33
C ASN A 260 16.28 3.00 1.00
N LEU A 261 15.11 2.85 1.62
CA LEU A 261 14.70 1.62 2.30
C LEU A 261 14.46 0.44 1.35
N VAL A 262 13.98 0.69 0.13
CA VAL A 262 13.81 -0.36 -0.90
C VAL A 262 15.15 -0.79 -1.52
N ARG A 263 16.24 -0.03 -1.30
CA ARG A 263 17.56 -0.36 -1.85
C ARG A 263 18.03 -1.71 -1.30
N GLY A 264 18.28 -2.66 -2.21
CA GLY A 264 18.64 -4.05 -1.85
C GLY A 264 17.45 -5.02 -1.77
N LEU A 265 16.21 -4.54 -1.66
CA LEU A 265 15.00 -5.37 -1.53
C LEU A 265 14.00 -5.18 -2.68
N LYS A 266 14.45 -4.55 -3.79
CA LYS A 266 13.63 -4.26 -4.97
C LYS A 266 12.91 -5.50 -5.52
N ARG A 267 13.57 -6.65 -5.52
CA ARG A 267 13.00 -7.92 -6.02
C ARG A 267 11.79 -8.35 -5.17
N VAL A 268 11.91 -8.23 -3.84
CA VAL A 268 10.84 -8.57 -2.90
C VAL A 268 9.69 -7.56 -3.05
N ALA A 269 10.00 -6.27 -3.08
CA ALA A 269 9.01 -5.19 -3.30
C ALA A 269 8.21 -5.41 -4.59
N PHE A 270 8.91 -5.68 -5.70
CA PHE A 270 8.29 -6.00 -6.98
C PHE A 270 7.43 -7.27 -6.91
N SER A 271 7.89 -8.29 -6.19
CA SER A 271 7.15 -9.55 -6.10
C SER A 271 5.90 -9.43 -5.22
N ILE A 272 5.91 -8.60 -4.17
CA ILE A 272 4.70 -8.24 -3.39
C ILE A 272 3.71 -7.51 -4.30
N LEU A 273 4.19 -6.50 -5.04
CA LEU A 273 3.38 -5.70 -5.96
C LEU A 273 2.71 -6.60 -7.01
N LEU A 274 3.47 -7.49 -7.65
CA LEU A 274 2.93 -8.42 -8.64
C LEU A 274 1.92 -9.40 -8.03
N PHE A 275 2.19 -9.95 -6.85
CA PHE A 275 1.28 -10.90 -6.20
C PHE A 275 -0.07 -10.24 -5.94
N PHE A 276 -0.11 -9.12 -5.21
CA PHE A 276 -1.36 -8.43 -4.90
C PHE A 276 -2.02 -7.81 -6.14
N GLY A 277 -1.21 -7.27 -7.06
CA GLY A 277 -1.68 -6.72 -8.33
C GLY A 277 -2.35 -7.78 -9.21
N PHE A 278 -1.80 -8.99 -9.29
CA PHE A 278 -2.36 -10.09 -10.06
C PHE A 278 -3.73 -10.54 -9.51
N PHE A 279 -3.85 -10.75 -8.19
CA PHE A 279 -5.15 -11.12 -7.59
C PHE A 279 -6.18 -9.99 -7.71
N SER A 280 -5.78 -8.73 -7.52
CA SER A 280 -6.64 -7.57 -7.72
C SER A 280 -7.11 -7.46 -9.19
N GLY A 281 -6.21 -7.73 -10.14
CA GLY A 281 -6.51 -7.75 -11.57
C GLY A 281 -7.50 -8.84 -11.95
N ILE A 282 -7.31 -10.08 -11.46
CA ILE A 282 -8.27 -11.18 -11.65
C ILE A 282 -9.64 -10.82 -11.09
N LEU A 283 -9.68 -10.27 -9.87
CA LEU A 283 -10.95 -9.92 -9.23
C LEU A 283 -11.69 -8.82 -10.00
N THR A 284 -10.95 -7.82 -10.50
CA THR A 284 -11.48 -6.77 -11.39
C THR A 284 -11.99 -7.37 -12.69
N TRP A 285 -11.23 -8.28 -13.32
CA TRP A 285 -11.62 -8.96 -14.54
C TRP A 285 -12.88 -9.80 -14.37
N VAL A 286 -12.98 -10.59 -13.30
CA VAL A 286 -14.17 -11.40 -12.99
C VAL A 286 -15.39 -10.50 -12.78
N SER A 287 -15.21 -9.37 -12.10
CA SER A 287 -16.27 -8.37 -11.90
C SER A 287 -16.72 -7.72 -13.22
N ALA A 288 -15.77 -7.44 -14.13
CA ALA A 288 -16.05 -6.85 -15.44
C ALA A 288 -16.64 -7.85 -16.44
N ALA A 289 -16.15 -9.09 -16.48
CA ALA A 289 -16.59 -10.15 -17.39
C ALA A 289 -18.02 -10.61 -17.07
N GLY A 290 -18.44 -10.58 -15.80
CA GLY A 290 -19.82 -10.83 -15.40
C GLY A 290 -20.82 -9.78 -15.91
N TRP A 291 -20.35 -8.66 -16.47
CA TRP A 291 -21.14 -7.47 -16.78
C TRP A 291 -21.55 -7.29 -18.25
N GLY A 292 -20.96 -8.05 -19.18
CA GLY A 292 -21.13 -7.82 -20.63
C GLY A 292 -22.57 -7.88 -21.16
N ASN A 293 -23.51 -8.47 -20.41
CA ASN A 293 -24.91 -8.70 -20.83
C ASN A 293 -25.92 -8.29 -19.74
N VAL A 294 -25.80 -7.07 -19.18
CA VAL A 294 -26.75 -6.57 -18.17
C VAL A 294 -27.97 -5.94 -18.84
N ALA A 295 -29.01 -6.76 -19.02
CA ALA A 295 -30.39 -6.31 -19.15
C ALA A 295 -30.84 -5.66 -17.82
N SER A 296 -31.72 -4.65 -17.92
CA SER A 296 -32.26 -3.85 -16.81
C SER A 296 -32.81 -4.70 -15.64
N ASP A 297 -33.27 -5.92 -15.93
CA ASP A 297 -33.95 -6.80 -14.98
C ASP A 297 -33.02 -7.63 -14.08
N LYS A 298 -31.70 -7.65 -14.35
CA LYS A 298 -30.74 -8.46 -13.57
C LYS A 298 -30.49 -7.97 -12.14
N TRP A 299 -30.90 -6.75 -11.78
CA TRP A 299 -30.78 -6.23 -10.42
C TRP A 299 -31.64 -6.98 -9.39
N LYS A 300 -32.71 -7.63 -9.84
CA LYS A 300 -33.55 -8.50 -8.98
C LYS A 300 -32.93 -9.89 -8.76
N ASN A 301 -31.83 -10.21 -9.45
CA ASN A 301 -31.21 -11.51 -9.33
C ASN A 301 -30.37 -11.59 -8.05
N TRP A 302 -30.73 -12.51 -7.16
CA TRP A 302 -29.94 -12.81 -5.96
C TRP A 302 -28.48 -13.16 -6.28
N ALA A 303 -28.21 -13.82 -7.41
CA ALA A 303 -26.84 -14.14 -7.84
C ALA A 303 -26.00 -12.89 -8.10
N PHE A 304 -26.63 -11.79 -8.52
CA PHE A 304 -25.96 -10.51 -8.77
C PHE A 304 -25.57 -9.81 -7.46
N ILE A 305 -26.50 -9.78 -6.50
CA ILE A 305 -26.24 -9.23 -5.17
C ILE A 305 -25.14 -10.05 -4.49
N LEU A 306 -25.23 -11.38 -4.54
CA LEU A 306 -24.20 -12.28 -4.00
C LEU A 306 -22.85 -12.05 -4.66
N HIS A 307 -22.81 -11.83 -5.98
CA HIS A 307 -21.57 -11.54 -6.69
C HIS A 307 -20.92 -10.24 -6.18
N ILE A 308 -21.67 -9.14 -6.05
CA ILE A 308 -21.14 -7.86 -5.54
C ILE A 308 -20.66 -7.99 -4.10
N VAL A 309 -21.43 -8.67 -3.24
CA VAL A 309 -21.05 -8.88 -1.83
C VAL A 309 -19.79 -9.74 -1.74
N LEU A 310 -19.68 -10.79 -2.54
CA LEU A 310 -18.50 -11.65 -2.57
C LEU A 310 -17.26 -10.92 -3.11
N THR A 311 -17.38 -10.21 -4.24
CA THR A 311 -16.24 -9.48 -4.82
C THR A 311 -15.79 -8.35 -3.91
N SER A 312 -16.71 -7.60 -3.29
CA SER A 312 -16.35 -6.56 -2.33
C SER A 312 -15.69 -7.11 -1.06
N ALA A 313 -16.15 -8.25 -0.53
CA ALA A 313 -15.48 -8.92 0.59
C ALA A 313 -14.06 -9.40 0.23
N LEU A 314 -13.87 -9.94 -0.98
CA LEU A 314 -12.55 -10.35 -1.47
C LEU A 314 -11.61 -9.15 -1.67
N PHE A 315 -12.11 -8.04 -2.25
CA PHE A 315 -11.35 -6.79 -2.39
C PHE A 315 -10.92 -6.23 -1.04
N MET A 316 -11.84 -6.23 -0.06
CA MET A 316 -11.54 -5.80 1.31
C MET A 316 -10.42 -6.63 1.92
N SER A 317 -10.50 -7.96 1.80
CA SER A 317 -9.47 -8.87 2.32
C SER A 317 -8.11 -8.69 1.64
N LEU A 318 -8.11 -8.46 0.32
CA LEU A 318 -6.89 -8.20 -0.45
C LEU A 318 -6.23 -6.89 -0.05
N MET A 319 -7.00 -5.81 0.08
CA MET A 319 -6.50 -4.50 0.51
C MET A 319 -5.93 -4.53 1.93
N LEU A 320 -6.62 -5.20 2.87
CA LEU A 320 -6.11 -5.40 4.23
C LEU A 320 -4.78 -6.15 4.21
N SER A 321 -4.71 -7.24 3.45
CA SER A 321 -3.51 -8.08 3.35
C SER A 321 -2.34 -7.33 2.71
N TYR A 322 -2.61 -6.51 1.68
CA TYR A 322 -1.61 -5.68 1.02
C TYR A 322 -1.03 -4.63 1.97
N LEU A 323 -1.89 -3.90 2.69
CA LEU A 323 -1.45 -2.89 3.66
C LEU A 323 -0.61 -3.54 4.77
N ALA A 324 -1.09 -4.64 5.35
CA ALA A 324 -0.36 -5.34 6.40
C ALA A 324 0.98 -5.92 5.91
N ALA A 325 1.02 -6.52 4.72
CA ALA A 325 2.26 -7.01 4.12
C ALA A 325 3.24 -5.87 3.85
N SER A 326 2.76 -4.71 3.39
CA SER A 326 3.57 -3.52 3.14
C SER A 326 4.16 -2.95 4.44
N THR A 327 3.39 -2.92 5.53
CA THR A 327 3.89 -2.50 6.85
C THR A 327 4.92 -3.47 7.42
N VAL A 328 4.66 -4.78 7.37
CA VAL A 328 5.63 -5.80 7.83
C VAL A 328 6.91 -5.76 7.00
N PHE A 329 6.77 -5.60 5.68
CA PHE A 329 7.92 -5.47 4.79
C PHE A 329 8.74 -4.20 5.08
N TYR A 330 8.08 -3.09 5.43
CA TYR A 330 8.74 -1.87 5.90
C TYR A 330 9.54 -2.13 7.19
N MET A 331 8.96 -2.79 8.18
CA MET A 331 9.65 -3.14 9.44
C MET A 331 10.87 -4.04 9.18
N TYR A 332 10.71 -5.03 8.31
CA TYR A 332 11.81 -5.91 7.92
C TYR A 332 12.92 -5.15 7.19
N SER A 333 12.56 -4.19 6.33
CA SER A 333 13.52 -3.33 5.62
C SER A 333 14.28 -2.44 6.59
N LYS A 334 13.62 -1.85 7.60
CA LYS A 334 14.28 -1.12 8.68
C LYS A 334 15.25 -2.00 9.48
N ALA A 335 14.91 -3.27 9.71
CA ALA A 335 15.78 -4.21 10.42
C ALA A 335 17.10 -4.45 9.67
N ILE A 336 17.04 -4.62 8.35
CA ILE A 336 18.24 -4.87 7.53
C ILE A 336 19.15 -3.66 7.46
N HIS A 337 18.58 -2.45 7.45
CA HIS A 337 19.34 -1.21 7.45
C HIS A 337 19.92 -0.87 8.84
N GLY A 338 19.67 -1.70 9.86
CA GLY A 338 20.17 -1.50 11.24
C GLY A 338 19.42 -0.45 12.06
N GLU A 339 18.45 0.25 11.46
CA GLU A 339 17.68 1.31 12.12
C GLU A 339 16.70 0.76 13.16
N LEU A 340 16.21 -0.48 12.97
CA LEU A 340 15.23 -1.09 13.88
C LEU A 340 15.82 -1.41 15.26
N ALA A 341 17.10 -1.79 15.35
CA ALA A 341 17.73 -2.14 16.63
C ALA A 341 17.87 -0.91 17.55
N TRP A 342 18.15 0.25 16.96
CA TRP A 342 18.19 1.53 17.67
C TRP A 342 16.80 1.97 18.14
N GLU A 343 15.79 1.91 17.27
CA GLU A 343 14.40 2.29 17.65
C GLU A 343 13.80 1.37 18.70
N ILE A 344 14.09 0.05 18.63
CA ILE A 344 13.68 -0.88 19.68
C ILE A 344 14.33 -0.51 21.01
N ALA A 345 15.63 -0.19 21.01
CA ALA A 345 16.33 0.24 22.22
C ALA A 345 15.77 1.57 22.78
N GLU A 346 15.47 2.55 21.94
CA GLU A 346 14.87 3.83 22.36
C GLU A 346 13.44 3.68 22.86
N GLU A 347 12.61 2.87 22.19
CA GLU A 347 11.22 2.63 22.60
C GLU A 347 11.15 1.90 23.95
N PHE A 348 12.03 0.92 24.17
CA PHE A 348 12.17 0.30 25.49
C PHE A 348 12.75 1.27 26.51
N ALA A 349 13.73 2.10 26.16
CA ALA A 349 14.30 3.11 27.06
C ALA A 349 13.28 4.17 27.50
N ARG A 350 12.33 4.55 26.65
CA ARG A 350 11.21 5.45 27.03
C ARG A 350 10.20 4.79 27.97
N GLU A 351 10.09 3.47 27.94
CA GLU A 351 9.22 2.71 28.84
C GLU A 351 9.91 2.38 30.17
N TYR A 352 11.25 2.47 30.24
CA TYR A 352 12.00 2.57 31.49
C TYR A 352 11.93 4.01 32.03
N VAL A 353 10.88 4.29 32.79
CA VAL A 353 10.89 5.42 33.73
C VAL A 353 12.10 5.24 34.65
N SER A 354 13.04 6.19 34.65
CA SER A 354 14.09 6.25 35.65
C SER A 354 13.43 6.28 37.03
N LEU A 355 13.60 5.20 37.79
CA LEU A 355 13.19 5.17 39.18
C LEU A 355 14.02 6.23 39.91
N PRO A 356 13.41 7.13 40.70
CA PRO A 356 14.11 8.22 41.40
C PRO A 356 15.02 7.74 42.55
N PHE A 357 15.44 6.47 42.54
CA PHE A 357 16.16 5.83 43.63
C PHE A 357 17.65 5.63 43.37
N ASP A 358 18.17 6.04 42.20
CA ASP A 358 19.57 5.77 41.83
C ASP A 358 20.52 6.99 41.90
N ASP A 359 20.04 8.15 42.34
CA ASP A 359 20.91 9.34 42.47
C ASP A 359 21.63 9.47 43.83
N GLU A 360 21.49 8.52 44.77
CA GLU A 360 22.10 8.70 46.11
C GLU A 360 22.58 7.42 46.83
N LYS A 361 23.04 6.39 46.12
CA LYS A 361 23.75 5.27 46.78
C LYS A 361 25.20 5.13 46.33
N VAL A 362 26.03 5.80 47.13
CA VAL A 362 27.47 5.56 47.30
C VAL A 362 27.76 4.05 47.33
N PRO A 363 28.78 3.55 46.61
CA PRO A 363 29.09 2.13 46.58
C PRO A 363 29.53 1.65 47.97
N HIS A 364 28.70 0.83 48.62
CA HIS A 364 29.10 0.08 49.81
C HIS A 364 30.09 -1.01 49.40
N VAL A 365 31.37 -0.73 49.62
CA VAL A 365 32.43 -1.74 49.61
C VAL A 365 32.21 -2.65 50.82
N VAL A 366 31.69 -3.86 50.58
CA VAL A 366 31.65 -4.92 51.57
C VAL A 366 32.97 -5.68 51.45
N SER A 367 33.91 -5.41 52.35
CA SER A 367 35.10 -6.24 52.54
C SER A 367 34.72 -7.48 53.35
N VAL A 368 34.76 -8.65 52.72
CA VAL A 368 34.66 -9.93 53.42
C VAL A 368 36.04 -10.27 53.96
N VAL A 369 36.20 -10.21 55.28
CA VAL A 369 37.35 -10.80 55.98
C VAL A 369 37.01 -12.27 56.24
N ASN A 370 37.73 -13.17 55.58
CA ASN A 370 37.73 -14.60 55.95
C ASN A 370 38.62 -14.77 57.18
N GLY A 371 38.02 -15.22 58.28
CA GLY A 371 38.73 -15.73 59.47
C GLY A 371 38.77 -17.25 59.47
#